data_AF-A0A1D2QL81-F1
#
_entry.id   AF-A0A1D2QL81-F1
#
_cell.length_a   1.000
_cell.length_b   1.000
_cell.length_c   1.000
_cell.angle_alpha   90.00
_cell.angle_beta   90.00
_cell.angle_gamma   90.00
#
_symmetry.space_group_name_H-M   'P 1'
#
loop_
_entity.id
_entity.type
_entity.pdbx_description
1 polymer ?
#
loop_
_entity_poly.entity_id
_entity_poly.type
_entity_poly.pdbx_seq_one_letter_code
_entity_poly.pdbx_strand_id
1 'polypeptide(L)'
;MNALQVREERLEYLNTTKRLEVLVRKQTNYSVDELFASITENAFEFLEKSLDEFEASPKFSIIHFASAIELFMKARLLLEHWSLLVEKIDSAKFDELFSGKLKTVNPDTARSRLKNIARDPVPKDVEDIFKKIAEHRNRAIHFGYHNAQANTELEEIVAQQCIGWRHLQGLFERNWQAYFINFANKISSIENRMLDHRHYLEAKYQSKVNDINSHRSGGNEVFNCRFCGYNSMLVTHIEGAISLADCIVCSTVDTVITLECPDDDCHQKIIFDSYSGPPESCSSCKGPIESWVSEGLDTGEFVTSDNMYDHIDINCPHCLSGVVEHYNHYICTSCFEYSKTIGVCGWCNEGQLGGVPEFSYHFGCEFCDGKVGWDRDDD
;
A
#
# COMPACT_ATOMS: atom_id res chain seq x y z
N MET A 1 18.39 -6.26 39.43
CA MET A 1 18.50 -5.00 38.68
C MET A 1 17.10 -4.50 38.37
N ASN A 2 16.80 -3.24 38.72
CA ASN A 2 15.50 -2.63 38.47
C ASN A 2 15.40 -2.24 36.97
N ALA A 3 14.19 -2.28 36.39
CA ALA A 3 13.93 -1.98 34.98
C ALA A 3 14.44 -0.59 34.53
N LEU A 4 14.56 0.37 35.46
CA LEU A 4 15.17 1.68 35.21
C LEU A 4 16.68 1.58 34.94
N GLN A 5 17.39 0.72 35.65
CA GLN A 5 18.84 0.54 35.55
C GLN A 5 19.23 -0.12 34.21
N VAL A 6 18.42 -1.09 33.75
CA VAL A 6 18.57 -1.71 32.43
C VAL A 6 18.31 -0.72 31.29
N ARG A 7 17.42 0.26 31.50
CA ARG A 7 17.10 1.31 30.51
C ARG A 7 18.21 2.34 30.41
N GLU A 8 18.82 2.72 31.53
CA GLU A 8 19.96 3.63 31.59
C GLU A 8 21.21 3.02 30.94
N GLU A 9 21.54 1.76 31.26
CA GLU A 9 22.66 1.04 30.62
C GLU A 9 22.46 0.89 29.11
N ARG A 10 21.22 0.68 28.64
CA ARG A 10 20.90 0.60 27.21
C ARG A 10 21.03 1.95 26.49
N LEU A 11 20.66 3.05 27.16
CA LEU A 11 20.85 4.41 26.65
C LEU A 11 22.33 4.80 26.60
N GLU A 12 23.11 4.39 27.61
CA GLU A 12 24.55 4.63 27.65
C GLU A 12 25.29 3.83 26.59
N TYR A 13 24.90 2.56 26.36
CA TYR A 13 25.39 1.76 25.25
C TYR A 13 25.09 2.43 23.89
N LEU A 14 23.84 2.82 23.63
CA LEU A 14 23.45 3.52 22.39
C LEU A 14 24.21 4.84 22.17
N ASN A 15 24.44 5.61 23.23
CA ASN A 15 25.22 6.85 23.17
C ASN A 15 26.71 6.60 22.93
N THR A 16 27.25 5.49 23.44
CA THR A 16 28.64 5.09 23.23
C THR A 16 28.85 4.59 21.80
N THR A 17 27.90 3.83 21.24
CA THR A 17 27.91 3.41 19.82
C THR A 17 27.84 4.61 18.89
N LYS A 18 26.96 5.59 19.16
CA LYS A 18 26.90 6.85 18.41
C LYS A 18 28.19 7.66 18.50
N ARG A 19 28.85 7.71 19.67
CA ARG A 19 30.14 8.38 19.83
C ARG A 19 31.27 7.69 19.07
N LEU A 20 31.27 6.35 19.03
CA LEU A 20 32.23 5.58 18.24
C LEU A 20 32.00 5.75 16.74
N GLU A 21 30.74 5.79 16.27
CA GLU A 21 30.40 6.14 14.89
C GLU A 21 30.89 7.54 14.51
N VAL A 22 30.73 8.53 15.41
CA VAL A 22 31.21 9.91 15.18
C VAL A 22 32.74 10.00 15.15
N LEU A 23 33.45 9.18 15.93
CA LEU A 23 34.92 9.14 15.93
C LEU A 23 35.50 8.43 14.70
N VAL A 24 34.83 7.41 14.16
CA VAL A 24 35.21 6.75 12.90
C VAL A 24 34.89 7.62 11.67
N ARG A 25 33.84 8.45 11.72
CA ARG A 25 33.42 9.37 10.64
C ARG A 25 34.40 10.51 10.31
N LYS A 26 35.47 10.72 11.10
CA LYS A 26 36.39 11.86 10.92
C LYS A 26 37.50 11.67 9.87
N GLN A 27 37.49 10.60 9.07
CA GLN A 27 38.57 10.36 8.09
C GLN A 27 38.16 10.13 6.63
N THR A 28 36.89 10.24 6.25
CA THR A 28 36.47 10.20 4.84
C THR A 28 35.34 11.21 4.59
N ASN A 29 35.38 11.93 3.47
CA ASN A 29 34.31 12.86 3.03
C ASN A 29 33.01 12.13 2.61
N TYR A 30 32.95 10.81 2.77
CA TYR A 30 31.83 9.96 2.38
C TYR A 30 31.46 9.04 3.53
N SER A 31 30.15 8.85 3.73
CA SER A 31 29.56 8.01 4.77
C SER A 31 28.95 6.73 4.20
N VAL A 32 28.84 5.70 5.04
CA VAL A 32 28.11 4.45 4.71
C VAL A 32 26.66 4.74 4.35
N ASP A 33 26.05 5.73 5.02
CA ASP A 33 24.67 6.15 4.78
C ASP A 33 24.48 6.72 3.36
N GLU A 34 25.43 7.54 2.88
CA GLU A 34 25.41 8.06 1.50
C GLU A 34 25.62 6.96 0.47
N LEU A 35 26.54 6.02 0.73
CA LEU A 35 26.76 4.88 -0.17
C LEU A 35 25.52 3.96 -0.20
N PHE A 36 24.87 3.74 0.95
CA PHE A 36 23.63 2.98 1.03
C PHE A 36 22.52 3.65 0.22
N ALA A 37 22.34 4.96 0.40
CA ALA A 37 21.35 5.71 -0.36
C ALA A 37 21.64 5.62 -1.87
N SER A 38 22.90 5.83 -2.29
CA SER A 38 23.29 5.76 -3.70
C SER A 38 23.08 4.38 -4.34
N ILE A 39 23.46 3.29 -3.65
CA ILE A 39 23.23 1.92 -4.15
C ILE A 39 21.73 1.62 -4.24
N THR A 40 20.96 2.06 -3.24
CA THR A 40 19.51 1.84 -3.18
C THR A 40 18.79 2.63 -4.27
N GLU A 41 19.16 3.89 -4.49
CA GLU A 41 18.63 4.71 -5.59
C GLU A 41 18.92 4.06 -6.95
N ASN A 42 20.16 3.61 -7.17
CA ASN A 42 20.52 2.88 -8.38
C ASN A 42 19.70 1.57 -8.54
N ALA A 43 19.45 0.85 -7.44
CA ALA A 43 18.59 -0.33 -7.48
C ALA A 43 17.17 -0.01 -7.94
N PHE A 44 16.59 1.11 -7.46
CA PHE A 44 15.30 1.60 -7.93
C PHE A 44 15.34 2.06 -9.38
N GLU A 45 16.39 2.74 -9.84
CA GLU A 45 16.53 3.13 -11.26
C GLU A 45 16.54 1.91 -12.18
N PHE A 46 17.27 0.85 -11.81
CA PHE A 46 17.23 -0.43 -12.54
C PHE A 46 15.83 -1.06 -12.52
N LEU A 47 15.14 -0.99 -11.39
CA LEU A 47 13.79 -1.52 -11.28
C LEU A 47 12.80 -0.74 -12.13
N GLU A 48 12.85 0.59 -12.11
CA GLU A 48 12.03 1.46 -12.96
C GLU A 48 12.28 1.19 -14.45
N LYS A 49 13.55 1.01 -14.85
CA LYS A 49 13.91 0.64 -16.22
C LYS A 49 13.42 -0.74 -16.61
N SER A 50 13.46 -1.69 -15.69
CA SER A 50 12.83 -3.00 -15.91
C SER A 50 11.34 -2.85 -16.24
N LEU A 51 10.63 -1.95 -15.56
CA LEU A 51 9.20 -1.73 -15.78
C LEU A 51 8.91 -0.99 -17.07
N ASP A 52 9.73 0.01 -17.42
CA ASP A 52 9.63 0.72 -18.72
C ASP A 52 9.73 -0.25 -19.90
N GLU A 53 10.53 -1.31 -19.75
CA GLU A 53 10.81 -2.32 -20.76
C GLU A 53 9.97 -3.60 -20.62
N PHE A 54 9.09 -3.66 -19.62
CA PHE A 54 8.45 -4.90 -19.16
C PHE A 54 7.73 -5.66 -20.28
N GLU A 55 6.94 -4.94 -21.07
CA GLU A 55 6.19 -5.50 -22.19
C GLU A 55 6.94 -5.30 -23.52
N ALA A 56 7.57 -4.14 -23.70
CA ALA A 56 8.21 -3.76 -24.96
C ALA A 56 9.52 -4.50 -25.23
N SER A 57 10.26 -4.87 -24.18
CA SER A 57 11.51 -5.61 -24.30
C SER A 57 11.81 -6.49 -23.08
N PRO A 58 11.10 -7.63 -22.91
CA PRO A 58 11.25 -8.48 -21.73
C PRO A 58 12.69 -9.00 -21.53
N LYS A 59 13.47 -9.10 -22.62
CA LYS A 59 14.91 -9.41 -22.58
C LYS A 59 15.72 -8.38 -21.79
N PHE A 60 15.53 -7.08 -22.03
CA PHE A 60 16.26 -6.05 -21.29
C PHE A 60 15.64 -5.83 -19.92
N SER A 61 14.31 -5.96 -19.83
CA SER A 61 13.58 -5.92 -18.57
C SER A 61 14.16 -6.88 -17.54
N ILE A 62 14.33 -8.18 -17.87
CA ILE A 62 14.89 -9.17 -16.93
C ILE A 62 16.33 -8.88 -16.51
N ILE A 63 17.14 -8.26 -17.39
CA ILE A 63 18.53 -7.88 -17.08
C ILE A 63 18.53 -6.76 -16.02
N HIS A 64 17.72 -5.73 -16.24
CA HIS A 64 17.57 -4.64 -15.29
C HIS A 64 16.96 -5.12 -13.96
N PHE A 65 15.94 -5.99 -14.01
CA PHE A 65 15.32 -6.56 -12.82
C PHE A 65 16.29 -7.36 -11.95
N ALA A 66 17.07 -8.26 -12.57
CA ALA A 66 18.07 -9.04 -11.87
C ALA A 66 19.16 -8.15 -11.25
N SER A 67 19.53 -7.07 -11.94
CA SER A 67 20.50 -6.08 -11.43
C SER A 67 19.95 -5.33 -10.22
N ALA A 68 18.68 -4.95 -10.23
CA ALA A 68 18.00 -4.34 -9.08
C ALA A 68 18.02 -5.28 -7.85
N ILE A 69 17.64 -6.55 -8.02
CA ILE A 69 17.66 -7.55 -6.93
C ILE A 69 19.07 -7.68 -6.33
N GLU A 70 20.10 -7.77 -7.18
CA GLU A 70 21.49 -7.82 -6.74
C GLU A 70 21.87 -6.59 -5.90
N LEU A 71 21.51 -5.40 -6.36
CA LEU A 71 21.80 -4.15 -5.67
C LEU A 71 21.06 -4.03 -4.34
N PHE A 72 19.80 -4.45 -4.24
CA PHE A 72 19.09 -4.46 -2.95
C PHE A 72 19.73 -5.40 -1.93
N MET A 73 20.15 -6.60 -2.34
CA MET A 73 20.88 -7.52 -1.45
C MET A 73 22.20 -6.91 -0.98
N LYS A 74 22.92 -6.21 -1.86
CA LYS A 74 24.15 -5.49 -1.51
C LYS A 74 23.85 -4.31 -0.58
N ALA A 75 22.84 -3.50 -0.88
CA ALA A 75 22.43 -2.39 -0.02
C ALA A 75 22.11 -2.88 1.40
N ARG A 76 21.34 -3.98 1.51
CA ARG A 76 21.07 -4.61 2.81
C ARG A 76 22.35 -5.07 3.51
N LEU A 77 23.28 -5.70 2.79
CA LEU A 77 24.54 -6.21 3.34
C LEU A 77 25.50 -5.08 3.77
N LEU A 78 25.48 -3.95 3.08
CA LEU A 78 26.28 -2.75 3.39
C LEU A 78 26.00 -2.23 4.80
N LEU A 79 24.73 -2.29 5.22
CA LEU A 79 24.30 -1.84 6.55
C LEU A 79 24.89 -2.67 7.69
N GLU A 80 25.38 -3.89 7.41
CA GLU A 80 26.14 -4.66 8.40
C GLU A 80 27.58 -4.17 8.48
N HIS A 81 28.27 -4.12 7.34
CA HIS A 81 29.60 -3.53 7.21
C HIS A 81 30.00 -3.42 5.72
N TRP A 82 30.59 -2.29 5.32
CA TRP A 82 30.97 -2.02 3.92
C TRP A 82 31.92 -3.06 3.31
N SER A 83 32.84 -3.61 4.09
CA SER A 83 33.80 -4.61 3.59
C SER A 83 33.11 -5.92 3.18
N LEU A 84 31.88 -6.17 3.62
CA LEU A 84 31.10 -7.32 3.18
C LEU A 84 30.60 -7.17 1.74
N LEU A 85 30.76 -5.99 1.10
CA LEU A 85 30.49 -5.84 -0.32
C LEU A 85 31.64 -6.24 -1.23
N VAL A 86 32.87 -6.30 -0.72
CA VAL A 86 34.04 -6.53 -1.57
C VAL A 86 34.40 -8.03 -1.66
N GLU A 87 34.89 -8.47 -2.82
CA GLU A 87 35.38 -9.85 -2.95
C GLU A 87 36.63 -10.12 -2.11
N LYS A 88 37.61 -9.20 -2.16
CA LYS A 88 38.88 -9.29 -1.43
C LYS A 88 38.93 -8.23 -0.34
N ILE A 89 38.82 -8.65 0.92
CA ILE A 89 38.72 -7.76 2.08
C ILE A 89 40.09 -7.22 2.52
N ASP A 90 41.14 -8.04 2.43
CA ASP A 90 42.45 -7.80 3.07
C ASP A 90 43.15 -6.50 2.65
N SER A 91 42.87 -5.99 1.45
CA SER A 91 43.47 -4.76 0.91
C SER A 91 42.44 -3.70 0.53
N ALA A 92 41.17 -3.88 0.91
CA ALA A 92 40.09 -3.01 0.48
C ALA A 92 40.14 -1.66 1.22
N LYS A 93 39.90 -0.58 0.48
CA LYS A 93 39.73 0.76 1.05
C LYS A 93 38.32 1.27 0.76
N PHE A 94 37.71 1.92 1.75
CA PHE A 94 36.35 2.45 1.62
C PHE A 94 36.21 3.42 0.44
N ASP A 95 37.16 4.33 0.24
CA ASP A 95 37.14 5.29 -0.87
C ASP A 95 37.22 4.60 -2.26
N GLU A 96 37.89 3.44 -2.34
CA GLU A 96 37.97 2.65 -3.57
C GLU A 96 36.67 1.88 -3.83
N LEU A 97 35.94 1.49 -2.77
CA LEU A 97 34.58 0.96 -2.90
C LEU A 97 33.63 2.06 -3.39
N PHE A 98 33.66 3.23 -2.73
CA PHE A 98 32.79 4.36 -3.05
C PHE A 98 32.98 4.84 -4.49
N SER A 99 34.24 4.90 -4.97
CA SER A 99 34.55 5.27 -6.36
C SER A 99 34.37 4.14 -7.38
N GLY A 100 33.85 2.97 -6.97
CA GLY A 100 33.56 1.85 -7.88
C GLY A 100 34.79 1.12 -8.42
N LYS A 101 35.97 1.29 -7.80
CA LYS A 101 37.23 0.65 -8.23
C LYS A 101 37.37 -0.78 -7.71
N LEU A 102 36.63 -1.14 -6.67
CA LEU A 102 36.66 -2.49 -6.11
C LEU A 102 35.64 -3.40 -6.77
N LYS A 103 36.05 -4.65 -6.98
CA LYS A 103 35.16 -5.72 -7.41
C LYS A 103 34.25 -6.12 -6.24
N THR A 104 32.94 -5.98 -6.45
CA THR A 104 31.93 -6.34 -5.45
C THR A 104 31.51 -7.79 -5.58
N VAL A 105 30.98 -8.35 -4.50
CA VAL A 105 30.49 -9.73 -4.44
C VAL A 105 29.35 -9.98 -5.42
N ASN A 106 29.25 -11.20 -5.92
CA ASN A 106 28.11 -11.65 -6.72
C ASN A 106 26.86 -11.94 -5.84
N PRO A 107 25.67 -12.12 -6.44
CA PRO A 107 24.43 -12.40 -5.70
C PRO A 107 24.50 -13.58 -4.73
N ASP A 108 25.12 -14.69 -5.14
CA ASP A 108 25.24 -15.89 -4.30
C ASP A 108 26.10 -15.68 -3.06
N THR A 109 27.20 -14.92 -3.22
CA THR A 109 28.08 -14.53 -2.13
C THR A 109 27.38 -13.53 -1.22
N ALA A 110 26.66 -12.53 -1.78
CA ALA A 110 25.87 -11.58 -1.01
C ALA A 110 24.82 -12.30 -0.14
N ARG A 111 24.05 -13.23 -0.73
CA ARG A 111 23.07 -14.07 -0.03
C ARG A 111 23.71 -14.91 1.07
N SER A 112 24.85 -15.54 0.79
CA SER A 112 25.57 -16.33 1.78
C SER A 112 26.05 -15.48 2.96
N ARG A 113 26.52 -14.24 2.69
CA ARG A 113 26.92 -13.28 3.73
C ARG A 113 25.71 -12.77 4.52
N LEU A 114 24.59 -12.47 3.88
CA LEU A 114 23.33 -12.11 4.57
C LEU A 114 22.89 -13.22 5.54
N LYS A 115 22.90 -14.48 5.10
CA LYS A 115 22.54 -15.62 5.96
C LYS A 115 23.53 -15.84 7.10
N ASN A 116 24.81 -15.94 6.80
CA ASN A 116 25.81 -16.45 7.75
C ASN A 116 26.41 -15.34 8.64
N ILE A 117 26.45 -14.10 8.17
CA ILE A 117 27.07 -12.97 8.86
C ILE A 117 25.99 -12.02 9.40
N ALA A 118 25.11 -11.52 8.53
CA ALA A 118 24.03 -10.60 8.92
C ALA A 118 22.92 -11.28 9.75
N ARG A 119 22.89 -12.62 9.76
CA ARG A 119 21.82 -13.44 10.36
C ARG A 119 20.43 -13.06 9.86
N ASP A 120 20.35 -12.60 8.62
CA ASP A 120 19.12 -12.17 7.95
C ASP A 120 18.96 -13.00 6.66
N PRO A 121 18.63 -14.30 6.79
CA PRO A 121 18.52 -15.18 5.63
C PRO A 121 17.33 -14.80 4.76
N VAL A 122 17.58 -14.71 3.45
CA VAL A 122 16.49 -14.66 2.46
C VAL A 122 15.70 -15.97 2.51
N PRO A 123 14.35 -15.93 2.62
CA PRO A 123 13.51 -17.12 2.64
C PRO A 123 13.73 -18.03 1.42
N LYS A 124 13.48 -19.34 1.58
CA LYS A 124 13.88 -20.34 0.58
C LYS A 124 13.12 -20.20 -0.74
N ASP A 125 11.82 -19.94 -0.66
CA ASP A 125 10.94 -19.63 -1.78
C ASP A 125 11.43 -18.38 -2.55
N VAL A 126 11.80 -17.32 -1.82
CA VAL A 126 12.37 -16.10 -2.40
C VAL A 126 13.71 -16.37 -3.10
N GLU A 127 14.59 -17.16 -2.46
CA GLU A 127 15.88 -17.56 -3.03
C GLU A 127 15.70 -18.28 -4.37
N ASP A 128 14.75 -19.22 -4.44
CA ASP A 128 14.55 -20.04 -5.63
C ASP A 128 14.04 -19.21 -6.81
N ILE A 129 13.17 -18.21 -6.56
CA ILE A 129 12.75 -17.26 -7.59
C ILE A 129 13.89 -16.35 -8.03
N PHE A 130 14.69 -15.83 -7.11
CA PHE A 130 15.84 -14.97 -7.47
C PHE A 130 16.88 -15.72 -8.29
N LYS A 131 17.09 -17.01 -8.03
CA LYS A 131 17.94 -17.86 -8.87
C LYS A 131 17.38 -18.03 -10.28
N LYS A 132 16.09 -18.31 -10.41
CA LYS A 132 15.44 -18.40 -11.74
C LYS A 132 15.61 -17.10 -12.53
N ILE A 133 15.39 -15.95 -11.89
CA ILE A 133 15.59 -14.63 -12.50
C ILE A 133 17.05 -14.47 -12.98
N ALA A 134 18.02 -14.84 -12.15
CA ALA A 134 19.44 -14.79 -12.53
C ALA A 134 19.77 -15.73 -13.71
N GLU A 135 19.17 -16.91 -13.76
CA GLU A 135 19.29 -17.86 -14.88
C GLU A 135 18.71 -17.30 -16.17
N HIS A 136 17.51 -16.70 -16.12
CA HIS A 136 16.90 -16.02 -17.27
C HIS A 136 17.76 -14.84 -17.74
N ARG A 137 18.30 -14.02 -16.82
CA ARG A 137 19.22 -12.93 -17.16
C ARG A 137 20.49 -13.45 -17.86
N ASN A 138 21.07 -14.55 -17.37
CA ASN A 138 22.24 -15.16 -18.02
C ASN A 138 21.90 -15.68 -19.42
N ARG A 139 20.73 -16.29 -19.59
CA ARG A 139 20.23 -16.72 -20.90
C ARG A 139 20.05 -15.54 -21.86
N ALA A 140 19.39 -14.48 -21.41
CA ALA A 140 19.14 -13.26 -22.15
C ALA A 140 20.44 -12.62 -22.67
N ILE A 141 21.48 -12.56 -21.84
CA ILE A 141 22.77 -11.95 -22.18
C ILE A 141 23.59 -12.84 -23.12
N HIS A 142 23.67 -14.13 -22.84
CA HIS A 142 24.65 -15.01 -23.49
C HIS A 142 24.11 -15.81 -24.68
N PHE A 143 22.81 -16.13 -24.69
CA PHE A 143 22.26 -17.11 -25.63
C PHE A 143 21.12 -16.56 -26.51
N GLY A 144 20.50 -15.45 -26.13
CA GLY A 144 19.37 -14.87 -26.88
C GLY A 144 18.12 -15.75 -26.89
N TYR A 145 17.00 -15.20 -27.38
CA TYR A 145 15.75 -15.93 -27.62
C TYR A 145 15.60 -16.09 -29.13
N HIS A 146 15.72 -17.31 -29.67
CA HIS A 146 15.90 -17.52 -31.11
C HIS A 146 14.77 -18.32 -31.81
N ASN A 147 13.73 -18.78 -31.10
CA ASN A 147 12.85 -19.85 -31.61
C ASN A 147 11.34 -19.54 -31.46
N ALA A 148 10.48 -20.39 -32.07
CA ALA A 148 9.01 -20.34 -31.95
C ALA A 148 8.46 -20.47 -30.51
N GLN A 149 9.31 -20.84 -29.54
CA GLN A 149 9.05 -20.84 -28.10
C GLN A 149 9.28 -19.48 -27.44
N ALA A 150 9.70 -18.46 -28.20
CA ALA A 150 9.99 -17.13 -27.67
C ALA A 150 8.77 -16.51 -26.98
N ASN A 151 7.56 -16.63 -27.54
CA ASN A 151 6.38 -16.05 -26.91
C ASN A 151 6.06 -16.67 -25.54
N THR A 152 6.10 -18.00 -25.42
CA THR A 152 5.90 -18.69 -24.14
C THR A 152 7.00 -18.38 -23.12
N GLU A 153 8.24 -18.24 -23.59
CA GLU A 153 9.38 -17.90 -22.72
C GLU A 153 9.33 -16.43 -22.24
N LEU A 154 8.84 -15.51 -23.07
CA LEU A 154 8.62 -14.11 -22.67
C LEU A 154 7.49 -14.00 -21.64
N GLU A 155 6.40 -14.75 -21.81
CA GLU A 155 5.32 -14.84 -20.81
C GLU A 155 5.84 -15.41 -19.47
N GLU A 156 6.68 -16.44 -19.51
CA GLU A 156 7.33 -16.98 -18.32
C GLU A 156 8.22 -15.94 -17.62
N ILE A 157 9.02 -15.18 -18.38
CA ILE A 157 9.89 -14.13 -17.84
C ILE A 157 9.06 -13.06 -17.13
N VAL A 158 8.01 -12.56 -17.78
CA VAL A 158 7.08 -11.58 -17.19
C VAL A 158 6.49 -12.13 -15.89
N ALA A 159 5.98 -13.36 -15.90
CA ALA A 159 5.45 -13.99 -14.70
C ALA A 159 6.51 -14.13 -13.58
N GLN A 160 7.74 -14.53 -13.91
CA GLN A 160 8.82 -14.64 -12.92
C GLN A 160 9.21 -13.28 -12.34
N GLN A 161 9.22 -12.20 -13.13
CA GLN A 161 9.48 -10.85 -12.62
C GLN A 161 8.36 -10.37 -11.70
N CYS A 162 7.09 -10.63 -12.05
CA CYS A 162 5.94 -10.35 -11.18
C CYS A 162 6.07 -11.05 -9.82
N ILE A 163 6.38 -12.36 -9.83
CA ILE A 163 6.58 -13.14 -8.60
C ILE A 163 7.82 -12.62 -7.84
N GLY A 164 8.89 -12.29 -8.56
CA GLY A 164 10.12 -11.72 -8.00
C GLY A 164 9.88 -10.41 -7.28
N TRP A 165 9.07 -9.50 -7.87
CA TRP A 165 8.72 -8.22 -7.24
C TRP A 165 7.89 -8.46 -6.00
N ARG A 166 6.88 -9.35 -6.05
CA ARG A 166 6.09 -9.68 -4.86
C ARG A 166 6.97 -10.18 -3.72
N HIS A 167 7.93 -11.05 -4.01
CA HIS A 167 8.86 -11.54 -3.00
C HIS A 167 9.77 -10.42 -2.44
N LEU A 168 10.26 -9.54 -3.30
CA LEU A 168 11.07 -8.39 -2.88
C LEU A 168 10.26 -7.42 -2.00
N GLN A 169 9.01 -7.13 -2.37
CA GLN A 169 8.08 -6.35 -1.55
C GLN A 169 7.86 -7.05 -0.19
N GLY A 170 7.70 -8.37 -0.18
CA GLY A 170 7.59 -9.14 1.07
C GLY A 170 8.81 -9.00 2.00
N LEU A 171 10.01 -8.80 1.44
CA LEU A 171 11.20 -8.46 2.23
C LEU A 171 11.09 -7.04 2.79
N PHE A 172 10.71 -6.05 1.98
CA PHE A 172 10.51 -4.66 2.44
C PHE A 172 9.42 -4.51 3.49
N GLU A 173 8.35 -5.29 3.40
CA GLU A 173 7.23 -5.26 4.36
C GLU A 173 7.59 -5.89 5.71
N ARG A 174 8.62 -6.75 5.74
CA ARG A 174 8.97 -7.57 6.91
C ARG A 174 10.40 -7.31 7.36
N ASN A 175 11.33 -8.19 6.99
CA ASN A 175 12.71 -8.20 7.45
C ASN A 175 13.46 -6.90 7.15
N TRP A 176 13.12 -6.23 6.05
CA TRP A 176 13.85 -5.09 5.54
C TRP A 176 13.18 -3.73 5.80
N GLN A 177 12.00 -3.72 6.43
CA GLN A 177 11.19 -2.51 6.61
C GLN A 177 11.96 -1.36 7.28
N ALA A 178 12.61 -1.63 8.41
CA ALA A 178 13.34 -0.62 9.16
C ALA A 178 14.53 -0.01 8.39
N TYR A 179 15.13 -0.79 7.48
CA TYR A 179 16.30 -0.36 6.71
C TYR A 179 15.91 0.48 5.49
N PHE A 180 14.74 0.22 4.89
CA PHE A 180 14.30 0.87 3.64
C PHE A 180 13.13 1.84 3.85
N ILE A 181 12.79 2.21 5.09
CA ILE A 181 11.64 3.07 5.41
C ILE A 181 11.69 4.43 4.68
N ASN A 182 12.89 5.00 4.51
CA ASN A 182 13.09 6.27 3.80
C ASN A 182 12.81 6.17 2.29
N PHE A 183 12.65 4.94 1.76
CA PHE A 183 12.32 4.66 0.37
C PHE A 183 10.87 4.21 0.19
N ALA A 184 10.01 4.31 1.23
CA ALA A 184 8.61 3.86 1.18
C ALA A 184 7.85 4.44 -0.03
N ASN A 185 8.02 5.74 -0.33
CA ASN A 185 7.38 6.37 -1.48
C ASN A 185 7.82 5.76 -2.82
N LYS A 186 9.09 5.37 -2.97
CA LYS A 186 9.59 4.71 -4.17
C LYS A 186 9.04 3.29 -4.28
N ILE A 187 9.00 2.55 -3.17
CA ILE A 187 8.40 1.21 -3.11
C ILE A 187 6.92 1.28 -3.53
N SER A 188 6.17 2.24 -2.99
CA SER A 188 4.76 2.46 -3.35
C SER A 188 4.59 2.90 -4.82
N SER A 189 5.46 3.74 -5.35
CA SER A 189 5.44 4.14 -6.76
C SER A 189 5.62 2.94 -7.69
N ILE A 190 6.59 2.07 -7.40
CA ILE A 190 6.80 0.82 -8.15
C ILE A 190 5.59 -0.10 -8.03
N GLU A 191 5.04 -0.27 -6.82
CA GLU A 191 3.86 -1.10 -6.60
C GLU A 191 2.68 -0.64 -7.45
N ASN A 192 2.40 0.66 -7.49
CA ASN A 192 1.30 1.21 -8.30
C ASN A 192 1.48 0.88 -9.79
N ARG A 193 2.70 1.04 -10.32
CA ARG A 193 3.01 0.65 -11.71
C ARG A 193 2.84 -0.86 -11.94
N MET A 194 3.19 -1.67 -10.95
CA MET A 194 3.07 -3.12 -11.05
C MET A 194 1.60 -3.58 -11.06
N LEU A 195 0.72 -2.88 -10.35
CA LEU A 195 -0.73 -3.17 -10.33
C LEU A 195 -1.42 -3.01 -11.68
N ASP A 196 -0.81 -2.28 -12.63
CA ASP A 196 -1.31 -2.17 -14.01
C ASP A 196 -1.13 -3.48 -14.81
N HIS A 197 -0.26 -4.40 -14.37
CA HIS A 197 0.05 -5.62 -15.09
C HIS A 197 -0.76 -6.84 -14.60
N ARG A 198 -1.51 -7.46 -15.51
CA ARG A 198 -2.39 -8.60 -15.19
C ARG A 198 -1.66 -9.79 -14.56
N HIS A 199 -0.46 -10.13 -15.04
CA HIS A 199 0.35 -11.21 -14.47
C HIS A 199 0.76 -10.95 -13.02
N TYR A 200 0.94 -9.67 -12.65
CA TYR A 200 1.26 -9.31 -11.27
C TYR A 200 0.05 -9.46 -10.35
N LEU A 201 -1.12 -8.98 -10.78
CA LEU A 201 -2.36 -9.15 -10.03
C LEU A 201 -2.67 -10.64 -9.79
N GLU A 202 -2.45 -11.50 -10.79
CA GLU A 202 -2.58 -12.96 -10.64
C GLU A 202 -1.61 -13.50 -9.57
N ALA A 203 -0.33 -13.14 -9.66
CA ALA A 203 0.67 -13.59 -8.68
C ALA A 203 0.32 -13.14 -7.25
N LYS A 204 -0.13 -11.89 -7.07
CA LYS A 204 -0.62 -11.39 -5.77
C LYS A 204 -1.83 -12.19 -5.30
N TYR A 205 -2.84 -12.38 -6.16
CA TYR A 205 -4.05 -13.15 -5.82
C TYR A 205 -3.71 -14.57 -5.36
N GLN A 206 -2.88 -15.30 -6.11
CA GLN A 206 -2.45 -16.66 -5.75
C GLN A 206 -1.74 -16.69 -4.39
N SER A 207 -0.91 -15.69 -4.08
CA SER A 207 -0.26 -15.59 -2.77
C SER A 207 -1.23 -15.34 -1.60
N LYS A 208 -2.45 -14.89 -1.90
CA LYS A 208 -3.49 -14.49 -0.94
C LYS A 208 -4.65 -15.46 -0.82
N VAL A 209 -4.70 -16.52 -1.64
CA VAL A 209 -5.79 -17.52 -1.61
C VAL A 209 -6.03 -18.09 -0.21
N ASN A 210 -4.97 -18.38 0.55
CA ASN A 210 -5.10 -18.90 1.91
C ASN A 210 -5.69 -17.86 2.88
N ASP A 211 -5.29 -16.59 2.78
CA ASP A 211 -5.83 -15.50 3.59
C ASP A 211 -7.34 -15.32 3.27
N ILE A 212 -7.70 -15.35 1.98
CA ILE A 212 -9.09 -15.26 1.50
C ILE A 212 -9.94 -16.43 2.02
N ASN A 213 -9.43 -17.66 1.91
CA ASN A 213 -10.12 -18.85 2.40
C ASN A 213 -10.30 -18.84 3.92
N SER A 214 -9.30 -18.33 4.65
CA SER A 214 -9.38 -18.19 6.10
C SER A 214 -10.45 -17.17 6.50
N HIS A 215 -10.53 -16.04 5.79
CA HIS A 215 -11.59 -15.04 5.99
C HIS A 215 -12.99 -15.62 5.77
N ARG A 216 -13.19 -16.36 4.67
CA ARG A 216 -14.44 -17.07 4.37
C ARG A 216 -14.80 -18.10 5.44
N SER A 217 -13.81 -18.86 5.91
CA SER A 217 -14.01 -19.89 6.94
C SER A 217 -14.40 -19.28 8.29
N GLY A 218 -14.05 -18.00 8.53
CA GLY A 218 -14.53 -17.21 9.66
C GLY A 218 -15.99 -16.75 9.56
N GLY A 219 -16.68 -17.06 8.46
CA GLY A 219 -18.06 -16.63 8.21
C GLY A 219 -18.20 -15.26 7.55
N ASN A 220 -17.09 -14.62 7.18
CA ASN A 220 -17.10 -13.31 6.55
C ASN A 220 -17.26 -13.40 5.03
N GLU A 221 -17.87 -12.37 4.44
CA GLU A 221 -18.11 -12.28 3.01
C GLU A 221 -16.84 -11.87 2.23
N VAL A 222 -16.77 -12.32 0.96
CA VAL A 222 -15.72 -11.93 0.02
C VAL A 222 -16.32 -11.65 -1.36
N PHE A 223 -16.13 -10.43 -1.86
CA PHE A 223 -16.66 -9.98 -3.15
C PHE A 223 -15.58 -9.87 -4.24
N ASN A 224 -16.03 -9.74 -5.49
CA ASN A 224 -15.16 -9.44 -6.61
C ASN A 224 -14.70 -7.98 -6.54
N CYS A 225 -13.39 -7.75 -6.64
CA CYS A 225 -12.84 -6.41 -6.75
C CYS A 225 -12.96 -5.94 -8.19
N ARG A 226 -13.68 -4.85 -8.44
CA ARG A 226 -13.84 -4.28 -9.79
C ARG A 226 -12.54 -3.77 -10.43
N PHE A 227 -11.55 -3.40 -9.63
CA PHE A 227 -10.27 -2.88 -10.14
C PHE A 227 -9.36 -4.02 -10.61
N CYS A 228 -9.13 -5.03 -9.77
CA CYS A 228 -8.27 -6.15 -10.14
C CYS A 228 -9.01 -7.35 -10.72
N GLY A 229 -10.34 -7.38 -10.70
CA GLY A 229 -11.19 -8.45 -11.23
C GLY A 229 -11.21 -9.76 -10.43
N TYR A 230 -10.53 -9.84 -9.28
CA TYR A 230 -10.42 -11.05 -8.46
C TYR A 230 -11.42 -11.03 -7.29
N ASN A 231 -11.90 -12.21 -6.88
CA ASN A 231 -12.69 -12.36 -5.66
C ASN A 231 -11.80 -12.22 -4.42
N SER A 232 -11.59 -10.98 -3.99
CA SER A 232 -10.52 -10.58 -3.08
C SER A 232 -10.86 -9.39 -2.18
N MET A 233 -12.08 -8.86 -2.27
CA MET A 233 -12.59 -7.84 -1.35
C MET A 233 -12.98 -8.52 -0.04
N LEU A 234 -12.16 -8.36 1.01
CA LEU A 234 -12.46 -8.91 2.33
C LEU A 234 -13.40 -7.96 3.06
N VAL A 235 -14.60 -8.44 3.38
CA VAL A 235 -15.62 -7.62 4.04
C VAL A 235 -15.46 -7.70 5.54
N THR A 236 -15.42 -6.54 6.19
CA THR A 236 -15.40 -6.38 7.64
C THR A 236 -16.60 -5.54 8.06
N HIS A 237 -17.46 -6.11 8.90
CA HIS A 237 -18.60 -5.39 9.44
C HIS A 237 -18.14 -4.26 10.36
N ILE A 238 -18.69 -3.06 10.17
CA ILE A 238 -18.40 -1.88 10.99
C ILE A 238 -19.51 -1.70 12.01
N GLU A 239 -20.72 -1.34 11.55
CA GLU A 239 -21.90 -1.15 12.40
C GLU A 239 -23.16 -1.07 11.53
N GLY A 240 -24.25 -1.68 11.97
CA GLY A 240 -25.55 -1.61 11.30
C GLY A 240 -25.51 -2.11 9.85
N ALA A 241 -25.78 -1.24 8.89
CA ALA A 241 -25.73 -1.50 7.46
C ALA A 241 -24.32 -1.33 6.87
N ILE A 242 -23.38 -0.73 7.61
CA ILE A 242 -22.07 -0.33 7.11
C ILE A 242 -21.07 -1.46 7.27
N SER A 243 -20.43 -1.84 6.16
CA SER A 243 -19.26 -2.71 6.14
C SER A 243 -18.16 -2.12 5.27
N LEU A 244 -16.90 -2.36 5.64
CA LEU A 244 -15.74 -2.00 4.84
C LEU A 244 -15.31 -3.20 4.01
N ALA A 245 -14.98 -2.98 2.74
CA ALA A 245 -14.47 -4.02 1.87
C ALA A 245 -13.06 -3.64 1.37
N ASP A 246 -12.05 -4.41 1.79
CA ASP A 246 -10.65 -4.17 1.46
C ASP A 246 -10.14 -5.23 0.46
N CYS A 247 -9.67 -4.79 -0.70
CA CYS A 247 -9.04 -5.70 -1.67
C CYS A 247 -7.65 -6.11 -1.20
N ILE A 248 -7.49 -7.36 -0.78
CA ILE A 248 -6.17 -7.88 -0.36
C ILE A 248 -5.16 -8.01 -1.51
N VAL A 249 -5.60 -7.81 -2.77
CA VAL A 249 -4.76 -7.88 -3.98
C VAL A 249 -4.28 -6.50 -4.43
N CYS A 250 -5.18 -5.55 -4.71
CA CYS A 250 -4.82 -4.22 -5.21
C CYS A 250 -4.97 -3.09 -4.20
N SER A 251 -5.37 -3.39 -2.96
CA SER A 251 -5.54 -2.43 -1.86
C SER A 251 -6.62 -1.36 -2.09
N THR A 252 -7.49 -1.56 -3.09
CA THR A 252 -8.72 -0.77 -3.23
C THR A 252 -9.61 -1.01 -2.02
N VAL A 253 -10.18 0.06 -1.49
CA VAL A 253 -11.20 0.05 -0.44
C VAL A 253 -12.53 0.47 -1.02
N ASP A 254 -13.62 -0.13 -0.54
CA ASP A 254 -14.99 0.28 -0.86
C ASP A 254 -15.89 0.16 0.38
N THR A 255 -16.99 0.90 0.41
CA THR A 255 -18.03 0.77 1.43
C THR A 255 -19.13 -0.13 0.89
N VAL A 256 -19.51 -1.15 1.65
CA VAL A 256 -20.60 -2.06 1.33
C VAL A 256 -21.75 -1.82 2.28
N ILE A 257 -22.94 -1.61 1.71
CA ILE A 257 -24.19 -1.40 2.42
C ILE A 257 -25.03 -2.67 2.37
N THR A 258 -25.49 -3.12 3.53
CA THR A 258 -26.42 -4.25 3.67
C THR A 258 -27.69 -3.80 4.38
N LEU A 259 -28.80 -3.77 3.65
CA LEU A 259 -30.12 -3.44 4.16
C LEU A 259 -31.09 -4.62 3.98
N GLU A 260 -32.20 -4.60 4.70
CA GLU A 260 -33.32 -5.52 4.47
C GLU A 260 -34.38 -4.85 3.60
N CYS A 261 -35.05 -5.62 2.75
CA CYS A 261 -36.16 -5.12 1.96
C CYS A 261 -37.25 -4.53 2.89
N PRO A 262 -37.78 -3.32 2.59
CA PRO A 262 -38.78 -2.65 3.44
C PRO A 262 -40.16 -3.32 3.42
N ASP A 263 -40.38 -4.30 2.54
CA ASP A 263 -41.61 -5.06 2.50
C ASP A 263 -41.64 -6.05 3.68
N ASP A 264 -42.64 -5.88 4.55
CA ASP A 264 -42.85 -6.64 5.80
C ASP A 264 -42.90 -8.17 5.61
N ASP A 265 -43.25 -8.65 4.41
CA ASP A 265 -43.31 -10.08 4.11
C ASP A 265 -42.04 -10.59 3.40
N CYS A 266 -41.14 -9.68 2.98
CA CYS A 266 -39.98 -10.03 2.18
C CYS A 266 -38.69 -10.14 3.01
N HIS A 267 -38.30 -9.06 3.69
CA HIS A 267 -37.03 -8.93 4.45
C HIS A 267 -35.77 -9.45 3.72
N GLN A 268 -35.80 -9.54 2.40
CA GLN A 268 -34.68 -10.04 1.61
C GLN A 268 -33.50 -9.08 1.78
N LYS A 269 -32.31 -9.63 2.06
CA LYS A 269 -31.08 -8.82 2.13
C LYS A 269 -30.73 -8.21 0.78
N ILE A 270 -30.41 -6.92 0.81
CA ILE A 270 -30.01 -6.09 -0.30
C ILE A 270 -28.60 -5.61 -0.01
N ILE A 271 -27.67 -5.94 -0.92
CA ILE A 271 -26.25 -5.64 -0.76
C ILE A 271 -25.80 -4.84 -1.98
N PHE A 272 -25.16 -3.70 -1.74
CA PHE A 272 -24.61 -2.84 -2.77
C PHE A 272 -23.39 -2.06 -2.25
N ASP A 273 -22.64 -1.45 -3.16
CA ASP A 273 -21.47 -0.63 -2.86
C ASP A 273 -21.61 0.80 -3.43
N SER A 274 -20.64 1.67 -3.14
CA SER A 274 -20.60 3.07 -3.60
C SER A 274 -20.62 3.26 -5.11
N TYR A 275 -20.29 2.21 -5.87
CA TYR A 275 -20.20 2.28 -7.32
C TYR A 275 -21.43 1.74 -8.03
N SER A 276 -21.87 0.56 -7.60
CA SER A 276 -23.04 -0.11 -8.17
C SER A 276 -24.31 0.61 -7.78
N GLY A 277 -24.31 1.26 -6.61
CA GLY A 277 -25.49 1.86 -6.03
C GLY A 277 -26.55 0.82 -5.66
N PRO A 278 -27.62 1.23 -4.99
CA PRO A 278 -28.73 0.35 -4.69
C PRO A 278 -29.44 -0.11 -5.97
N PRO A 279 -29.97 -1.34 -6.01
CA PRO A 279 -30.80 -1.77 -7.12
C PRO A 279 -32.12 -0.99 -7.16
N GLU A 280 -32.69 -0.80 -8.35
CA GLU A 280 -34.01 -0.14 -8.50
C GLU A 280 -35.12 -0.89 -7.77
N SER A 281 -35.07 -2.22 -7.76
CA SER A 281 -36.11 -3.09 -7.17
C SER A 281 -35.57 -4.34 -6.48
N CYS A 282 -36.33 -4.84 -5.50
CA CYS A 282 -36.00 -6.06 -4.76
C CYS A 282 -36.02 -7.27 -5.71
N SER A 283 -34.98 -8.11 -5.63
CA SER A 283 -34.87 -9.31 -6.46
C SER A 283 -36.03 -10.30 -6.22
N SER A 284 -36.58 -10.34 -5.00
CA SER A 284 -37.65 -11.23 -4.55
C SER A 284 -39.05 -10.66 -4.81
N CYS A 285 -39.45 -9.58 -4.13
CA CYS A 285 -40.81 -9.03 -4.22
C CYS A 285 -41.03 -8.00 -5.33
N LYS A 286 -39.97 -7.54 -6.01
CA LYS A 286 -40.00 -6.47 -7.02
C LYS A 286 -40.43 -5.08 -6.50
N GLY A 287 -40.54 -4.90 -5.18
CA GLY A 287 -40.79 -3.60 -4.56
C GLY A 287 -39.64 -2.62 -4.82
N PRO A 288 -39.90 -1.30 -4.80
CA PRO A 288 -38.88 -0.27 -5.04
C PRO A 288 -37.88 -0.21 -3.88
N ILE A 289 -36.59 -0.12 -4.20
CA ILE A 289 -35.51 -0.10 -3.19
C ILE A 289 -34.76 1.22 -3.16
N GLU A 290 -34.30 1.71 -4.31
CA GLU A 290 -33.48 2.93 -4.42
C GLU A 290 -34.10 4.13 -3.69
N SER A 291 -35.41 4.33 -3.82
CA SER A 291 -36.13 5.43 -3.16
C SER A 291 -36.19 5.33 -1.63
N TRP A 292 -36.00 4.14 -1.07
CA TRP A 292 -36.10 3.87 0.36
C TRP A 292 -34.73 3.87 1.07
N VAL A 293 -33.61 3.81 0.34
CA VAL A 293 -32.27 3.65 0.93
C VAL A 293 -31.95 4.70 1.97
N SER A 294 -32.34 5.96 1.74
CA SER A 294 -32.13 7.03 2.73
C SER A 294 -32.85 6.73 4.04
N GLU A 295 -34.10 6.26 3.99
CA GLU A 295 -34.89 5.90 5.18
C GLU A 295 -34.35 4.63 5.85
N GLY A 296 -33.89 3.65 5.07
CA GLY A 296 -33.27 2.43 5.60
C GLY A 296 -31.92 2.65 6.26
N LEU A 297 -31.21 3.72 5.88
CA LEU A 297 -29.96 4.14 6.49
C LEU A 297 -30.17 5.07 7.69
N ASP A 298 -31.22 5.87 7.71
CA ASP A 298 -31.45 6.83 8.79
C ASP A 298 -31.97 6.13 10.06
N THR A 299 -31.11 6.09 11.08
CA THR A 299 -31.48 5.63 12.42
C THR A 299 -31.52 6.78 13.43
N GLY A 300 -31.42 8.03 12.96
CA GLY A 300 -31.49 9.22 13.78
C GLY A 300 -32.88 9.44 14.37
N GLU A 301 -32.98 10.42 15.26
CA GLU A 301 -34.28 10.86 15.76
C GLU A 301 -35.08 11.57 14.66
N PHE A 302 -36.35 11.19 14.50
CA PHE A 302 -37.24 11.88 13.57
C PHE A 302 -37.31 13.38 13.90
N VAL A 303 -37.23 14.21 12.85
CA VAL A 303 -37.45 15.65 12.98
C VAL A 303 -38.93 15.91 13.23
N THR A 304 -39.22 16.51 14.38
CA THR A 304 -40.53 16.94 14.84
C THR A 304 -40.50 18.45 15.09
N SER A 305 -41.65 19.05 15.33
CA SER A 305 -41.72 20.47 15.73
C SER A 305 -40.89 20.80 16.96
N ASP A 306 -40.61 19.80 17.81
CA ASP A 306 -40.03 19.98 19.13
C ASP A 306 -38.49 19.91 19.10
N ASN A 307 -37.88 19.28 18.09
CA ASN A 307 -36.42 19.13 17.94
C ASN A 307 -35.86 19.73 16.63
N MET A 308 -36.71 20.34 15.77
CA MET A 308 -36.29 20.91 14.48
C MET A 308 -35.18 21.97 14.59
N TYR A 309 -35.12 22.72 15.69
CA TYR A 309 -34.08 23.74 15.89
C TYR A 309 -32.73 23.17 16.33
N ASP A 310 -32.72 21.92 16.80
CA ASP A 310 -31.50 21.21 17.18
C ASP A 310 -30.97 20.34 16.03
N HIS A 311 -31.78 20.15 14.98
CA HIS A 311 -31.39 19.42 13.78
C HIS A 311 -30.53 20.30 12.86
N ILE A 312 -29.39 19.78 12.45
CA ILE A 312 -28.47 20.44 11.52
C ILE A 312 -28.42 19.58 10.26
N ASP A 313 -28.71 20.18 9.11
CA ASP A 313 -28.55 19.49 7.84
C ASP A 313 -27.05 19.26 7.58
N ILE A 314 -26.70 17.99 7.34
CA ILE A 314 -25.33 17.57 7.10
C ILE A 314 -25.19 17.19 5.63
N ASN A 315 -24.17 17.75 4.99
CA ASN A 315 -23.86 17.51 3.59
C ASN A 315 -22.56 16.73 3.45
N CYS A 316 -22.51 15.90 2.43
CA CYS A 316 -21.28 15.20 2.05
C CYS A 316 -20.36 16.13 1.26
N PRO A 317 -19.10 16.33 1.68
CA PRO A 317 -18.15 17.19 0.95
C PRO A 317 -17.76 16.62 -0.42
N HIS A 318 -17.96 15.33 -0.66
CA HIS A 318 -17.53 14.67 -1.90
C HIS A 318 -18.57 14.73 -3.03
N CYS A 319 -19.86 14.65 -2.69
CA CYS A 319 -20.94 14.59 -3.69
C CYS A 319 -22.09 15.57 -3.43
N LEU A 320 -21.98 16.44 -2.41
CA LEU A 320 -22.95 17.48 -2.06
C LEU A 320 -24.36 16.94 -1.77
N SER A 321 -24.46 15.67 -1.40
CA SER A 321 -25.71 15.00 -1.06
C SER A 321 -25.93 14.95 0.44
N GLY A 322 -27.17 14.66 0.86
CA GLY A 322 -27.54 14.54 2.26
C GLY A 322 -26.80 13.41 2.98
N VAL A 323 -26.61 13.61 4.28
CA VAL A 323 -26.00 12.67 5.21
C VAL A 323 -27.00 12.42 6.32
N VAL A 324 -27.16 11.14 6.67
CA VAL A 324 -28.07 10.70 7.75
C VAL A 324 -27.26 10.07 8.87
N GLU A 325 -27.85 10.04 10.07
CA GLU A 325 -27.30 9.31 11.20
C GLU A 325 -27.55 7.81 11.03
N HIS A 326 -26.53 7.00 11.27
CA HIS A 326 -26.61 5.55 11.22
C HIS A 326 -25.83 4.95 12.39
N TYR A 327 -26.55 4.63 13.47
CA TYR A 327 -26.02 4.28 14.78
C TYR A 327 -24.95 5.29 15.24
N ASN A 328 -23.70 4.87 15.49
CA ASN A 328 -22.64 5.78 15.95
C ASN A 328 -21.86 6.43 14.78
N HIS A 329 -22.42 6.42 13.58
CA HIS A 329 -21.81 6.97 12.38
C HIS A 329 -22.78 7.92 11.67
N TYR A 330 -22.24 8.73 10.78
CA TYR A 330 -22.96 9.52 9.80
C TYR A 330 -22.58 8.99 8.43
N ILE A 331 -23.56 8.81 7.54
CA ILE A 331 -23.35 8.23 6.22
C ILE A 331 -24.02 9.06 5.13
N CYS A 332 -23.31 9.31 4.04
CA CYS A 332 -23.87 9.92 2.86
C CYS A 332 -24.83 8.96 2.15
N THR A 333 -26.02 9.41 1.81
CA THR A 333 -27.06 8.58 1.18
C THR A 333 -26.84 8.33 -0.30
N SER A 334 -25.80 8.92 -0.91
CA SER A 334 -25.50 8.79 -2.34
C SER A 334 -24.16 8.11 -2.61
N CYS A 335 -23.06 8.56 -1.98
CA CYS A 335 -21.74 7.96 -2.18
C CYS A 335 -21.34 6.96 -1.08
N PHE A 336 -22.12 6.84 0.00
CA PHE A 336 -21.89 5.96 1.14
C PHE A 336 -20.55 6.18 1.86
N GLU A 337 -19.92 7.34 1.67
CA GLU A 337 -18.88 7.82 2.56
C GLU A 337 -19.45 7.93 3.97
N TYR A 338 -18.69 7.50 4.98
CA TYR A 338 -19.15 7.50 6.36
C TYR A 338 -18.07 7.99 7.32
N SER A 339 -18.49 8.58 8.43
CA SER A 339 -17.60 9.05 9.49
C SER A 339 -18.28 9.02 10.85
N LYS A 340 -17.50 8.94 11.91
CA LYS A 340 -18.00 9.11 13.30
C LYS A 340 -18.18 10.57 13.68
N THR A 341 -17.72 11.48 12.84
CA THR A 341 -17.64 12.90 13.18
C THR A 341 -18.30 13.74 12.10
N ILE A 342 -18.97 14.79 12.55
CA ILE A 342 -19.48 15.88 11.74
C ILE A 342 -18.88 17.19 12.24
N GLY A 343 -18.89 18.22 11.39
CA GLY A 343 -18.52 19.58 11.78
C GLY A 343 -19.51 20.57 11.20
N VAL A 344 -19.63 21.74 11.83
CA VAL A 344 -20.48 22.82 11.35
C VAL A 344 -19.59 23.99 10.99
N CYS A 345 -19.69 24.47 9.76
CA CYS A 345 -18.87 25.59 9.29
C CYS A 345 -19.24 26.86 10.07
N GLY A 346 -18.24 27.53 10.65
CA GLY A 346 -18.48 28.76 11.41
C GLY A 346 -19.03 29.92 10.57
N TRP A 347 -18.84 29.90 9.24
CA TRP A 347 -19.29 30.97 8.33
C TRP A 347 -20.69 30.71 7.77
N CYS A 348 -20.88 29.62 7.02
CA CYS A 348 -22.16 29.32 6.37
C CYS A 348 -23.13 28.51 7.24
N ASN A 349 -22.69 28.01 8.40
CA ASN A 349 -23.45 27.10 9.27
C ASN A 349 -23.89 25.76 8.64
N GLU A 350 -23.36 25.41 7.47
CA GLU A 350 -23.58 24.10 6.86
C GLU A 350 -22.87 23.00 7.66
N GLY A 351 -23.57 21.89 7.89
CA GLY A 351 -23.00 20.68 8.44
C GLY A 351 -22.20 19.91 7.38
N GLN A 352 -21.06 19.36 7.75
CA GLN A 352 -20.16 18.61 6.87
C GLN A 352 -19.78 17.26 7.49
N LEU A 353 -19.95 16.19 6.71
CA LEU A 353 -19.45 14.87 7.06
C LEU A 353 -17.91 14.89 7.21
N GLY A 354 -17.39 14.28 8.26
CA GLY A 354 -15.95 14.19 8.52
C GLY A 354 -15.34 15.40 9.23
N GLY A 355 -16.11 16.45 9.47
CA GLY A 355 -15.65 17.67 10.14
C GLY A 355 -15.45 18.85 9.20
N VAL A 356 -15.06 20.00 9.77
CA VAL A 356 -14.72 21.22 9.04
C VAL A 356 -13.34 21.73 9.46
N PRO A 357 -12.66 22.56 8.65
CA PRO A 357 -11.40 23.18 9.03
C PRO A 357 -11.49 23.99 10.35
N GLU A 358 -10.42 23.99 11.16
CA GLU A 358 -10.34 24.65 12.48
C GLU A 358 -10.70 26.15 12.43
N PHE A 359 -10.43 26.82 11.31
CA PHE A 359 -10.71 28.24 11.09
C PHE A 359 -11.79 28.45 10.01
N SER A 360 -12.81 27.59 9.97
CA SER A 360 -13.86 27.60 8.95
C SER A 360 -14.68 28.90 8.87
N TYR A 361 -14.73 29.70 9.94
CA TYR A 361 -15.31 31.05 9.87
C TYR A 361 -14.54 31.95 8.88
N HIS A 362 -13.20 31.88 8.91
CA HIS A 362 -12.36 32.74 8.08
C HIS A 362 -12.14 32.19 6.68
N PHE A 363 -11.81 30.89 6.58
CA PHE A 363 -11.42 30.25 5.32
C PHE A 363 -12.50 29.38 4.70
N GLY A 364 -13.65 29.24 5.36
CA GLY A 364 -14.78 28.49 4.84
C GLY A 364 -14.66 26.98 5.04
N CYS A 365 -15.43 26.26 4.24
CA CYS A 365 -15.52 24.81 4.22
C CYS A 365 -15.63 24.35 2.76
N GLU A 366 -15.93 23.08 2.50
CA GLU A 366 -16.06 22.59 1.12
C GLU A 366 -17.25 23.21 0.36
N PHE A 367 -18.13 23.94 1.06
CA PHE A 367 -19.33 24.56 0.49
C PHE A 367 -19.26 26.10 0.41
N CYS A 368 -18.22 26.73 0.95
CA CYS A 368 -18.09 28.21 0.93
C CYS A 368 -16.64 28.66 1.12
N ASP A 369 -16.31 29.86 0.63
CA ASP A 369 -14.98 30.45 0.78
C ASP A 369 -14.72 31.16 2.13
N GLY A 370 -15.70 31.09 3.05
CA GLY A 370 -15.65 31.76 4.34
C GLY A 370 -15.72 33.29 4.23
N LYS A 371 -15.41 33.96 5.34
CA LYS A 371 -15.38 35.42 5.37
C LYS A 371 -14.40 36.03 4.35
N VAL A 372 -13.23 35.41 4.17
CA VAL A 372 -12.19 35.94 3.28
C VAL A 372 -12.62 35.95 1.82
N GLY A 373 -13.38 34.94 1.38
CA GLY A 373 -13.95 34.96 0.02
C GLY A 373 -14.96 36.08 -0.15
N TRP A 374 -15.84 36.27 0.83
CA TRP A 374 -16.88 37.29 0.77
C TRP A 374 -16.31 38.72 0.75
N ASP A 375 -15.33 39.01 1.61
CA ASP A 375 -14.67 40.33 1.66
C ASP A 375 -13.88 40.67 0.36
N ARG A 376 -13.60 39.69 -0.52
CA ARG A 376 -12.92 39.91 -1.82
C ARG A 376 -13.87 40.28 -2.96
N ASP A 377 -15.16 39.93 -2.84
CA ASP A 377 -16.17 40.19 -3.87
C ASP A 377 -16.78 41.61 -3.75
N ASP A 378 -16.48 42.31 -2.64
CA ASP A 378 -16.93 43.67 -2.34
C ASP A 378 -15.92 44.79 -2.77
N ASP A 379 -14.78 44.41 -3.35
CA ASP A 379 -13.75 45.29 -3.95
C ASP A 379 -13.82 45.27 -5.50
#